data_AF-A0A966RZK1-F1
#
_entry.id   AF-A0A966RZK1-F1
#
_cell.length_a   1.000
_cell.length_b   1.000
_cell.length_c   1.000
_cell.angle_alpha   90.00
_cell.angle_beta   90.00
_cell.angle_gamma   90.00
#
_symmetry.space_group_name_H-M   'P 1'
#
loop_
_entity.id
_entity.type
_entity.pdbx_description
1 polymer ?
#
loop_
_entity_poly.entity_id
_entity_poly.type
_entity_poly.pdbx_seq_one_letter_code
_entity_poly.pdbx_strand_id
1 'polypeptide(L)'
;ERFGIKKDGLEAKTFVRSIKANKEFSLVECFPKTGRTHQIRVHLNALDHPIVGDLVYSTSKRRFERMYLHAKWLQFVHPILNQKMVIDSSLPEAFSRFFPD
;
A
#
# COMPACT_ATOMS: atom_id res chain seq x y z
N GLU A 1 -4.61 12.10 -15.75
CA GLU A 1 -4.54 10.79 -15.07
C GLU A 1 -5.80 9.97 -15.30
N ARG A 2 -5.69 8.63 -15.35
CA ARG A 2 -6.84 7.73 -15.63
C ARG A 2 -7.61 7.29 -14.37
N PHE A 3 -6.97 7.27 -13.20
CA PHE A 3 -7.59 6.87 -11.93
C PHE A 3 -7.38 7.96 -10.88
N GLY A 4 -8.42 8.28 -10.10
CA GLY A 4 -8.41 9.35 -9.11
C GLY A 4 -9.72 9.38 -8.33
N ILE A 5 -9.78 10.21 -7.27
CA ILE A 5 -10.98 10.36 -6.46
C ILE A 5 -11.98 11.25 -7.21
N LYS A 6 -13.20 10.74 -7.41
CA LYS A 6 -14.29 11.43 -8.09
C LYS A 6 -15.59 11.22 -7.35
N LYS A 7 -16.49 12.21 -7.40
CA LYS A 7 -17.80 12.16 -6.74
C LYS A 7 -18.70 11.04 -7.29
N ASP A 8 -18.56 10.74 -8.58
CA ASP A 8 -19.25 9.69 -9.33
C ASP A 8 -18.41 8.42 -9.51
N GLY A 9 -17.32 8.29 -8.74
CA GLY A 9 -16.43 7.13 -8.77
C GLY A 9 -17.02 5.89 -8.10
N LEU A 10 -16.39 4.73 -8.33
CA LEU A 10 -16.72 3.51 -7.62
C LEU A 10 -16.32 3.62 -6.14
N GLU A 11 -17.15 3.05 -5.26
CA GLU A 11 -16.82 2.97 -3.83
C GLU A 11 -15.49 2.22 -3.61
N ALA A 12 -14.64 2.83 -2.79
CA ALA A 12 -13.33 2.33 -2.44
C ALA A 12 -13.02 2.59 -0.96
N LYS A 13 -12.60 1.57 -0.21
CA LYS A 13 -12.29 1.68 1.22
C LYS A 13 -10.99 0.95 1.57
N THR A 14 -10.10 1.66 2.26
CA THR A 14 -8.82 1.13 2.76
C THR A 14 -8.66 1.54 4.21
N PHE A 15 -8.42 0.58 5.11
CA PHE A 15 -7.97 0.88 6.46
C PHE A 15 -6.45 1.01 6.47
N VAL A 16 -5.93 1.96 7.23
CA VAL A 16 -4.48 2.21 7.33
C VAL A 16 -4.08 2.20 8.80
N ARG A 17 -2.98 1.53 9.10
CA ARG A 17 -2.38 1.47 10.45
C ARG A 17 -0.90 1.81 10.37
N SER A 18 -0.45 2.77 11.17
CA SER A 18 0.99 3.07 11.28
C SER A 18 1.72 1.98 12.04
N ILE A 19 2.87 1.54 11.52
CA ILE A 19 3.74 0.54 12.14
C ILE A 19 4.98 1.21 12.74
N LYS A 20 5.68 2.02 11.93
CA LYS A 20 6.89 2.75 12.31
C LYS A 20 6.92 4.07 11.53
N ALA A 21 7.40 5.13 12.14
CA ALA A 21 7.55 6.42 11.48
C ALA A 21 8.81 7.13 11.95
N ASN A 22 9.34 7.99 11.09
CA ASN A 22 10.40 8.93 11.42
C ASN A 22 10.03 10.32 10.83
N LYS A 23 10.99 11.25 10.78
CA LYS A 23 10.74 12.61 10.30
C LYS A 23 10.34 12.69 8.82
N GLU A 24 10.69 11.70 8.00
CA GLU A 24 10.48 11.73 6.56
C GLU A 24 9.56 10.63 6.04
N PHE A 25 9.60 9.44 6.65
CA PHE A 25 8.91 8.25 6.15
C PHE A 25 8.02 7.63 7.21
N SER A 26 6.93 7.01 6.76
CA SER A 26 6.04 6.18 7.56
C SER A 26 5.89 4.81 6.89
N LEU A 27 6.15 3.75 7.66
CA LEU A 27 5.78 2.39 7.31
C LEU A 27 4.37 2.15 7.81
N VAL A 28 3.45 1.91 6.89
CA VAL A 28 2.04 1.69 7.20
C VAL A 28 1.57 0.34 6.66
N GLU A 29 0.68 -0.31 7.41
CA GLU A 29 -0.11 -1.43 6.91
C GLU A 29 -1.39 -0.90 6.28
N CYS A 30 -1.68 -1.35 5.06
CA CYS A 30 -2.92 -1.02 4.36
C CYS A 30 -3.79 -2.27 4.22
N PHE A 31 -5.04 -2.19 4.66
CA PHE A 31 -6.03 -3.24 4.51
C PHE A 31 -7.18 -2.77 3.60
N PRO A 32 -7.07 -3.00 2.27
CA PRO A 32 -8.13 -2.67 1.33
C PRO A 32 -9.35 -3.57 1.53
N LYS A 33 -10.53 -2.99 1.77
CA LYS A 33 -11.83 -3.73 1.80
C LYS A 33 -12.43 -3.91 0.40
N THR A 34 -11.93 -3.15 -0.55
CA THR A 34 -12.30 -3.19 -1.97
C THR A 34 -11.02 -3.30 -2.81
N GLY A 35 -11.10 -3.82 -4.03
CA GLY A 35 -9.93 -4.04 -4.90
C GLY A 35 -9.87 -3.13 -6.13
N ARG A 36 -10.08 -1.82 -6.00
CA ARG A 36 -10.06 -0.91 -7.16
C ARG A 36 -8.63 -0.71 -7.68
N THR A 37 -8.50 -0.45 -8.97
CA THR A 37 -7.20 -0.21 -9.62
C THR A 37 -6.48 0.95 -8.93
N HIS A 38 -5.23 0.73 -8.52
CA HIS A 38 -4.38 1.70 -7.82
C HIS A 38 -4.96 2.22 -6.49
N GLN A 39 -5.96 1.56 -5.89
CA GLN A 39 -6.70 2.10 -4.75
C GLN A 39 -5.81 2.61 -3.61
N ILE A 40 -4.87 1.78 -3.12
CA ILE A 40 -3.97 2.18 -2.04
C ILE A 40 -3.13 3.39 -2.45
N ARG A 41 -2.61 3.41 -3.68
CA ARG A 41 -1.77 4.49 -4.21
C ARG A 41 -2.53 5.82 -4.27
N VAL A 42 -3.75 5.79 -4.81
CA VAL A 42 -4.63 6.97 -4.91
C VAL A 42 -5.03 7.47 -3.52
N HIS A 43 -5.42 6.56 -2.62
CA HIS A 43 -5.85 6.93 -1.27
C HIS A 43 -4.72 7.56 -0.46
N LEU A 44 -3.53 6.95 -0.46
CA LEU A 44 -2.39 7.48 0.27
C LEU A 44 -1.90 8.81 -0.32
N ASN A 45 -1.94 8.97 -1.65
CA ASN A 45 -1.65 10.26 -2.28
C ASN A 45 -2.66 11.34 -1.89
N ALA A 46 -3.96 11.01 -1.84
CA ALA A 46 -5.01 11.96 -1.45
C ALA A 46 -4.94 12.36 0.04
N LEU A 47 -4.16 11.65 0.86
CA LEU A 47 -3.85 11.99 2.24
C LEU A 47 -2.51 12.71 2.38
N ASP A 48 -1.94 13.22 1.28
CA ASP A 48 -0.61 13.86 1.22
C ASP A 48 0.55 12.95 1.70
N HIS A 49 0.35 11.63 1.65
CA HIS A 49 1.33 10.62 2.00
C HIS A 49 1.56 9.63 0.85
N PRO A 50 1.97 10.07 -0.35
CA PRO A 50 2.16 9.19 -1.50
C PRO A 50 3.18 8.09 -1.22
N ILE A 51 2.99 6.93 -1.85
CA ILE A 51 3.92 5.81 -1.73
C ILE A 51 5.29 6.20 -2.28
N VAL A 52 6.34 5.86 -1.52
CA VAL A 52 7.73 6.06 -1.93
C VAL A 52 8.01 5.31 -3.24
N GLY A 53 8.56 6.01 -4.22
CA GLY A 53 8.88 5.48 -5.54
C GLY A 53 7.66 5.28 -6.47
N ASP A 54 6.48 5.80 -6.11
CA ASP A 54 5.35 5.85 -7.03
C ASP A 54 5.53 6.95 -8.07
N LEU A 55 5.89 6.57 -9.30
CA LEU A 55 6.16 7.50 -10.40
C LEU A 55 4.91 8.18 -10.99
N VAL A 56 3.70 7.74 -10.62
CA VAL A 56 2.46 8.29 -11.18
C VAL A 56 1.87 9.34 -10.25
N TYR A 57 1.71 8.99 -8.97
CA TYR A 57 1.00 9.86 -8.03
C TYR A 57 1.93 10.71 -7.17
N SER A 58 3.19 10.30 -6.96
CA SER A 58 4.13 11.11 -6.18
C SER A 58 4.70 12.26 -7.01
N THR A 59 4.76 13.45 -6.41
CA THR A 59 5.44 14.62 -6.98
C THR A 59 6.89 14.75 -6.49
N SER A 60 7.39 13.77 -5.73
CA SER A 60 8.75 13.81 -5.19
C SER A 60 9.79 13.82 -6.30
N LYS A 61 10.76 14.74 -6.19
CA LYS A 61 11.94 14.76 -7.08
C LYS A 61 12.94 13.65 -6.74
N ARG A 62 12.83 13.04 -5.55
CA ARG A 62 13.70 11.92 -5.15
C ARG A 62 13.31 10.69 -5.95
N ARG A 63 14.25 10.16 -6.72
CA ARG A 63 14.04 8.93 -7.48
C ARG A 63 14.40 7.72 -6.61
N PHE A 64 13.52 6.74 -6.65
CA PHE A 64 13.72 5.44 -6.04
C PHE A 64 13.66 4.38 -7.14
N GLU A 65 14.36 3.28 -6.92
CA GLU A 65 14.51 2.16 -7.85
C GLU A 65 13.23 1.35 -8.05
N ARG A 66 12.28 1.47 -7.12
CA ARG A 66 11.00 0.76 -7.13
C ARG A 66 9.93 1.50 -6.35
N MET A 67 8.68 1.10 -6.54
CA MET A 67 7.59 1.43 -5.64
C MET A 67 7.66 0.57 -4.37
N TYR A 68 7.53 1.23 -3.22
CA TYR A 68 7.54 0.60 -1.90
C TYR A 68 6.12 0.23 -1.43
N LEU A 69 5.49 -0.64 -2.20
CA LEU A 69 4.21 -1.29 -1.87
C LEU A 69 4.40 -2.80 -1.95
N HIS A 70 4.04 -3.52 -0.89
CA HIS A 70 4.25 -4.96 -0.76
C HIS A 70 2.98 -5.65 -0.26
N ALA A 71 2.60 -6.76 -0.91
CA ALA A 71 1.51 -7.60 -0.44
C ALA A 71 2.03 -8.52 0.68
N LYS A 72 1.96 -8.04 1.93
CA LYS A 72 2.52 -8.72 3.11
C LYS A 72 1.88 -10.08 3.37
N TRP A 73 0.56 -10.18 3.27
CA TRP A 73 -0.16 -11.41 3.56
C TRP A 73 -1.50 -11.45 2.83
N LEU A 74 -2.04 -12.66 2.66
CA LEU A 74 -3.36 -12.94 2.13
C LEU A 74 -4.03 -14.01 2.98
N GLN A 75 -5.30 -13.79 3.34
CA GLN A 75 -6.13 -14.77 4.04
C GLN A 75 -7.38 -15.05 3.22
N PHE A 76 -7.71 -16.32 3.05
CA PHE A 76 -8.92 -16.77 2.35
C PHE A 76 -9.35 -18.15 2.85
N VAL A 77 -10.57 -18.56 2.49
CA VAL A 77 -11.03 -19.94 2.66
C VAL A 77 -10.65 -20.70 1.41
N HIS A 78 -9.87 -21.78 1.55
CA HIS A 78 -9.45 -22.59 0.41
C HIS A 78 -10.68 -23.19 -0.29
N PRO A 79 -10.85 -23.01 -1.61
CA PRO A 79 -12.12 -23.32 -2.29
C PRO A 79 -12.47 -24.82 -2.30
N ILE A 80 -11.47 -25.70 -2.22
CA ILE A 80 -11.66 -27.16 -2.18
C ILE A 80 -11.67 -27.68 -0.74
N LEU A 81 -10.62 -27.40 0.04
CA LEU A 81 -10.48 -27.86 1.43
C LEU A 81 -11.46 -27.22 2.42
N ASN A 82 -12.08 -26.09 2.08
CA ASN A 82 -12.92 -25.27 2.98
C ASN A 82 -12.24 -24.89 4.30
N GLN A 83 -10.91 -24.77 4.28
CA GLN A 83 -10.08 -24.42 5.43
C GLN A 83 -9.60 -22.99 5.33
N LYS A 84 -9.50 -22.32 6.48
CA LYS A 84 -8.90 -20.98 6.57
C LYS A 84 -7.40 -21.09 6.31
N MET A 85 -6.92 -20.43 5.26
CA MET A 85 -5.51 -20.35 4.91
C MET A 85 -5.00 -18.92 5.08
N VAL A 86 -3.76 -18.82 5.55
CA VAL A 86 -3.00 -17.57 5.63
C VAL A 86 -1.69 -17.80 4.89
N ILE A 87 -1.41 -16.98 3.90
CA ILE A 87 -0.14 -16.95 3.19
C ILE A 87 0.54 -15.64 3.57
N ASP A 88 1.77 -15.72 4.07
CA ASP A 88 2.56 -14.59 4.51
C ASP A 88 3.83 -14.47 3.65
N SER A 89 4.25 -13.25 3.35
CA SER A 89 5.48 -12.92 2.66
C SER A 89 6.24 -11.91 3.50
N SER A 90 7.46 -12.21 3.91
CA SER A 90 8.30 -11.31 4.72
C SER A 90 8.43 -9.94 4.06
N LEU A 91 8.58 -8.90 4.88
CA LEU A 91 8.80 -7.55 4.36
C LEU A 91 10.13 -7.53 3.60
N PRO A 92 10.18 -7.05 2.34
CA PRO A 92 11.43 -7.02 1.58
C PRO A 92 12.48 -6.16 2.29
N GLU A 93 13.72 -6.64 2.36
CA GLU A 93 14.83 -5.97 3.05
C GLU A 93 15.08 -4.54 2.56
N ALA A 94 14.75 -4.24 1.30
CA ALA A 94 14.80 -2.90 0.75
C ALA A 94 14.03 -1.86 1.59
N PHE A 95 12.99 -2.25 2.34
CA PHE A 95 12.25 -1.33 3.22
C PHE A 95 13.08 -0.88 4.43
N SER A 96 14.03 -1.68 4.89
CA SER A 96 14.85 -1.39 6.07
C SER A 96 15.71 -0.15 5.88
N ARG A 97 16.04 0.24 4.65
CA ARG A 97 16.81 1.47 4.34
C ARG A 97 16.20 2.75 4.92
N PHE A 98 14.88 2.77 5.13
CA PHE A 98 14.17 3.94 5.66
C PHE A 98 14.12 3.96 7.18
N PHE A 99 14.36 2.81 7.81
CA PHE A 99 14.26 2.61 9.24
C PHE A 99 15.43 1.77 9.76
N PRO A 100 16.69 2.20 9.51
CA PRO A 100 17.85 1.53 10.09
C PRO A 100 17.71 1.51 11.62
N ASP A 101 18.28 0.48 12.23
CA ASP A 101 18.29 0.31 13.69
C ASP A 101 19.06 1.44 14.40
#